data_AF-A0A8J6HQE9-F1
#
_entry.id   AF-A0A8J6HQE9-F1
#
_cell.length_a   1.000
_cell.length_b   1.000
_cell.length_c   1.000
_cell.angle_alpha   90.00
_cell.angle_beta   90.00
_cell.angle_gamma   90.00
#
_symmetry.space_group_name_H-M   'P 1'
#
loop_
_entity.id
_entity.type
_entity.pdbx_description
1 polymer ?
#
loop_
_entity_poly.entity_id
_entity_poly.type
_entity_poly.pdbx_seq_one_letter_code
_entity_poly.pdbx_strand_id
1 'polypeptide(L)'
;MNANTIIFIFVVIATIQDNKAATVTEAKTKLLELREFTAKHMGLANSEDTKMSNEIDAATLMSKQHGLAEIERKCYKFLKKLEADKVRTRMCRGVRDNVVEHVKKSNTEELVQCINQQGNDSVNLLSKQKLELADHVWNAIAEEEKQIILCGQSEQCFDRVIATIKDKITEVAHVIEDDVKIREHHKEVQLHQIKTCASRIIENTENSLNSIDTCSY
;
A
#
# COMPACT_ATOMS: atom_id res chain seq x y z
N MET A 1 64.51 21.44 30.28
CA MET A 1 63.24 21.45 29.53
C MET A 1 62.56 22.79 29.81
N ASN A 2 62.41 23.64 28.79
CA ASN A 2 61.92 25.01 28.95
C ASN A 2 60.39 25.02 29.16
N ALA A 3 59.90 25.85 30.09
CA ALA A 3 58.48 25.97 30.41
C ALA A 3 57.58 26.26 29.19
N ASN A 4 58.11 26.95 28.17
CA ASN A 4 57.40 27.22 26.91
C ASN A 4 57.09 25.96 26.08
N THR A 5 57.88 24.89 26.22
CA THR A 5 57.66 23.63 25.49
C THR A 5 56.50 22.83 26.10
N ILE A 6 56.28 22.94 27.40
CA ILE A 6 55.19 22.25 28.12
C ILE A 6 53.84 22.92 27.83
N ILE A 7 53.80 24.25 27.75
CA ILE A 7 52.56 25.02 27.44
C ILE A 7 52.09 24.73 26.01
N PHE A 8 53.00 24.67 25.03
CA PHE A 8 52.65 24.34 23.65
C PHE A 8 52.05 22.93 23.51
N ILE A 9 52.58 21.95 24.24
CA ILE A 9 52.06 20.58 24.21
C ILE A 9 50.66 20.50 24.84
N PHE A 10 50.41 21.19 25.96
CA PHE A 10 49.08 21.24 26.57
C PHE A 10 48.03 21.95 25.70
N VAL A 11 48.40 23.06 25.04
CA VAL A 11 47.50 23.77 24.11
C VAL A 11 47.19 22.93 22.87
N VAL A 12 48.18 22.22 22.32
CA VAL A 12 47.98 21.31 21.18
C VAL A 12 47.13 20.10 21.56
N ILE A 13 47.30 19.52 22.75
CA ILE A 13 46.48 18.40 23.22
C ILE A 13 45.03 18.86 23.50
N ALA A 14 44.84 20.05 24.10
CA ALA A 14 43.51 20.61 24.35
C ALA A 14 42.78 20.95 23.04
N THR A 15 43.46 21.58 22.07
CA THR A 15 42.87 21.90 20.77
C THR A 15 42.55 20.65 19.94
N ILE A 16 43.38 19.60 20.00
CA ILE A 16 43.08 18.31 19.35
C ILE A 16 41.90 17.60 20.05
N GLN A 17 41.75 17.72 21.36
CA GLN A 17 40.60 17.14 22.09
C GLN A 17 39.29 17.91 21.83
N ASP A 18 39.33 19.25 21.76
CA ASP A 18 38.17 20.08 21.43
C ASP A 18 37.69 19.88 19.98
N ASN A 19 38.61 19.80 19.00
CA ASN A 19 38.23 19.53 17.60
C ASN A 19 37.58 18.15 17.41
N LYS A 20 38.04 17.14 18.17
CA LYS A 20 37.47 15.79 18.14
C LYS A 20 36.08 15.73 18.80
N ALA A 21 35.88 16.49 19.87
CA ALA A 21 34.55 16.62 20.49
C ALA A 21 33.57 17.34 19.56
N ALA A 22 34.03 18.32 18.79
CA ALA A 22 33.23 19.04 17.80
C ALA A 22 32.78 18.13 16.64
N THR A 23 33.66 17.29 16.09
CA THR A 23 33.34 16.38 14.96
C THR A 23 32.38 15.26 15.33
N VAL A 24 32.51 14.68 16.53
CA VAL A 24 31.53 13.71 17.05
C VAL A 24 30.16 14.36 17.26
N THR A 25 30.15 15.59 17.77
CA THR A 25 28.91 16.35 17.99
C THR A 25 28.24 16.66 16.66
N GLU A 26 29.00 17.09 15.65
CA GLU A 26 28.47 17.36 14.30
C GLU A 26 27.87 16.10 13.66
N ALA A 27 28.57 14.96 13.71
CA ALA A 27 28.04 13.70 13.18
C ALA A 27 26.72 13.28 13.86
N LYS A 28 26.62 13.44 15.18
CA LYS A 28 25.38 13.19 15.93
C LYS A 28 24.27 14.17 15.54
N THR A 29 24.58 15.44 15.37
CA THR A 29 23.60 16.44 14.92
C THR A 29 23.08 16.10 13.52
N LYS A 30 23.96 15.73 12.58
CA LYS A 30 23.56 15.35 11.23
C LYS A 30 22.73 14.07 11.19
N LEU A 31 23.07 13.08 12.00
CA LEU A 31 22.24 11.89 12.15
C LEU A 31 20.84 12.25 12.69
N LEU A 32 20.76 13.17 13.65
CA LEU A 32 19.50 13.61 14.24
C LEU A 32 18.64 14.35 13.20
N GLU A 33 19.25 15.24 12.41
CA GLU A 33 18.61 15.85 11.24
C GLU A 33 18.07 14.81 10.25
N LEU A 34 18.86 13.77 9.92
CA LEU A 34 18.43 12.67 9.04
C LEU A 34 17.23 11.91 9.62
N ARG A 35 17.25 11.60 10.92
CA ARG A 35 16.14 10.92 11.60
C ARG A 35 14.86 11.75 11.61
N GLU A 36 14.95 13.04 11.94
CA GLU A 36 13.80 13.95 11.94
C GLU A 36 13.22 14.13 10.54
N PHE A 37 14.09 14.32 9.55
CA PHE A 37 13.72 14.41 8.14
C PHE A 37 12.99 13.14 7.68
N THR A 38 13.57 11.98 7.98
CA THR A 38 12.99 10.67 7.65
C THR A 38 11.64 10.47 8.31
N ALA A 39 11.52 10.75 9.62
CA ALA A 39 10.27 10.60 10.34
C ALA A 39 9.16 11.47 9.74
N LYS A 40 9.48 12.69 9.34
CA LYS A 40 8.54 13.60 8.66
C LYS A 40 8.08 13.03 7.32
N HIS A 41 9.01 12.59 6.46
CA HIS A 41 8.66 12.06 5.14
C HIS A 41 7.92 10.73 5.21
N MET A 42 8.29 9.83 6.13
CA MET A 42 7.53 8.62 6.42
C MET A 42 6.12 8.94 6.96
N GLY A 43 5.98 10.00 7.76
CA GLY A 43 4.69 10.50 8.21
C GLY A 43 3.78 10.94 7.05
N LEU A 44 4.34 11.63 6.06
CA LEU A 44 3.62 12.01 4.84
C LEU A 44 3.25 10.78 4.00
N ALA A 45 4.19 9.86 3.77
CA ALA A 45 3.93 8.62 3.04
C ALA A 45 2.81 7.79 3.70
N ASN A 46 2.83 7.67 5.02
CA ASN A 46 1.77 6.99 5.78
C ASN A 46 0.39 7.64 5.63
N SER A 47 0.33 8.97 5.51
CA SER A 47 -0.90 9.69 5.24
C SER A 47 -1.44 9.35 3.85
N GLU A 48 -0.57 9.33 2.83
CA GLU A 48 -0.95 8.91 1.48
C GLU A 48 -1.39 7.44 1.45
N ASP A 49 -0.68 6.52 2.11
CA ASP A 49 -1.11 5.11 2.23
C ASP A 49 -2.52 4.98 2.81
N THR A 50 -2.84 5.81 3.82
CA THR A 50 -4.17 5.81 4.44
C THR A 50 -5.24 6.26 3.45
N LYS A 51 -4.95 7.30 2.63
CA LYS A 51 -5.87 7.72 1.57
C LYS A 51 -6.05 6.63 0.53
N MET A 52 -4.98 6.00 0.07
CA MET A 52 -5.05 4.90 -0.92
C MET A 52 -5.87 3.72 -0.38
N SER A 53 -5.68 3.34 0.88
CA SER A 53 -6.48 2.29 1.52
C SER A 53 -7.97 2.66 1.54
N ASN A 54 -8.30 3.90 1.92
CA ASN A 54 -9.68 4.37 1.93
C ASN A 54 -10.32 4.37 0.52
N GLU A 55 -9.54 4.71 -0.52
CA GLU A 55 -10.00 4.65 -1.91
C GLU A 55 -10.32 3.21 -2.34
N ILE A 56 -9.48 2.25 -1.96
CA ILE A 56 -9.72 0.81 -2.21
C ILE A 56 -10.98 0.34 -1.47
N ASP A 57 -11.14 0.69 -0.19
CA ASP A 57 -12.32 0.33 0.59
C ASP A 57 -13.61 0.91 -0.02
N ALA A 58 -13.56 2.19 -0.43
CA ALA A 58 -14.67 2.85 -1.09
C ALA A 58 -15.02 2.17 -2.43
N ALA A 59 -14.02 1.84 -3.26
CA ALA A 59 -14.23 1.15 -4.52
C ALA A 59 -14.77 -0.28 -4.33
N THR A 60 -14.29 -0.99 -3.31
CA THR A 60 -14.79 -2.31 -2.91
C THR A 60 -16.27 -2.23 -2.54
N LEU A 61 -16.64 -1.26 -1.70
CA LEU A 61 -18.03 -1.04 -1.30
C LEU A 61 -18.92 -0.67 -2.49
N MET A 62 -18.51 0.30 -3.31
CA MET A 62 -19.26 0.75 -4.48
C MET A 62 -19.45 -0.37 -5.50
N SER A 63 -18.38 -1.13 -5.81
CA SER A 63 -18.45 -2.23 -6.77
C SER A 63 -19.38 -3.34 -6.28
N LYS A 64 -19.37 -3.62 -4.97
CA LYS A 64 -20.29 -4.59 -4.36
C LYS A 64 -21.74 -4.13 -4.47
N GLN A 65 -22.03 -2.89 -4.09
CA GLN A 65 -23.40 -2.34 -4.17
C GLN A 65 -23.91 -2.31 -5.61
N HIS A 66 -23.07 -1.86 -6.55
CA HIS A 66 -23.40 -1.83 -7.96
C HIS A 66 -23.69 -3.23 -8.51
N GLY A 67 -22.80 -4.20 -8.23
CA GLY A 67 -22.98 -5.57 -8.71
C GLY A 67 -24.23 -6.24 -8.15
N LEU A 68 -24.54 -6.05 -6.86
CA LEU A 68 -25.77 -6.56 -6.25
C LEU A 68 -27.02 -6.00 -6.94
N ALA A 69 -27.05 -4.68 -7.17
CA ALA A 69 -28.17 -4.02 -7.84
C ALA A 69 -28.33 -4.50 -9.30
N GLU A 70 -27.23 -4.72 -10.02
CA GLU A 70 -27.26 -5.21 -11.39
C GLU A 70 -27.72 -6.67 -11.51
N ILE A 71 -27.27 -7.55 -10.60
CA ILE A 71 -27.75 -8.93 -10.51
C ILE A 71 -29.26 -8.95 -10.28
N GLU A 72 -29.74 -8.19 -9.28
CA GLU A 72 -31.18 -8.07 -8.99
C GLU A 72 -31.97 -7.60 -10.22
N ARG A 73 -31.48 -6.55 -10.88
CA ARG A 73 -32.11 -5.97 -12.07
C ARG A 73 -32.20 -6.98 -13.21
N LYS A 74 -31.15 -7.76 -13.45
CA LYS A 74 -31.12 -8.79 -14.50
C LYS A 74 -32.10 -9.92 -14.20
N CYS A 75 -32.11 -10.44 -12.97
CA CYS A 75 -33.07 -11.46 -12.54
C CYS A 75 -34.51 -10.97 -12.70
N TYR A 76 -34.82 -9.76 -12.24
CA TYR A 76 -36.16 -9.17 -12.37
C TYR A 76 -36.59 -8.99 -13.83
N LYS A 77 -35.69 -8.50 -14.70
CA LYS A 77 -35.95 -8.34 -16.13
C LYS A 77 -36.25 -9.70 -16.79
N PHE A 78 -35.52 -10.74 -16.41
CA PHE A 78 -35.74 -12.09 -16.93
C PHE A 78 -37.10 -12.66 -16.48
N LEU A 79 -37.45 -12.54 -15.19
CA LEU A 79 -38.75 -12.96 -14.67
C LEU A 79 -39.92 -12.26 -15.39
N LYS A 80 -39.83 -10.94 -15.59
CA LYS A 80 -40.84 -10.19 -16.37
C LYS A 80 -40.99 -10.69 -17.80
N LYS A 81 -39.89 -11.06 -18.46
CA LYS A 81 -39.92 -11.64 -19.81
C LYS A 81 -40.65 -12.98 -19.79
N LEU A 82 -40.38 -13.83 -18.79
CA LEU A 82 -41.08 -15.11 -18.64
C LEU A 82 -42.58 -14.95 -18.39
N GLU A 83 -43.01 -13.96 -17.61
CA GLU A 83 -44.43 -13.70 -17.35
C GLU A 83 -45.19 -13.24 -18.61
N ALA A 84 -44.54 -12.49 -19.48
CA ALA A 84 -45.11 -12.07 -20.76
C ALA A 84 -45.32 -13.24 -21.73
N ASP A 85 -44.50 -14.30 -21.61
CA ASP A 85 -44.57 -15.53 -22.42
C ASP A 85 -45.71 -16.46 -21.94
N LYS A 86 -46.95 -16.04 -22.14
CA LYS A 86 -48.19 -16.71 -21.68
C LYS A 86 -48.43 -18.13 -22.22
N VAL A 87 -47.74 -18.54 -23.29
CA VAL A 87 -48.02 -19.79 -24.03
C VAL A 87 -47.28 -21.02 -23.47
N ARG A 88 -46.15 -20.83 -22.76
CA ARG A 88 -45.29 -21.91 -22.22
C ARG A 88 -45.30 -22.05 -20.69
N THR A 89 -46.11 -21.26 -19.99
CA THR A 89 -45.85 -20.85 -18.59
C THR A 89 -46.59 -21.62 -17.50
N ARG A 90 -47.67 -22.37 -17.77
CA ARG A 90 -48.44 -22.98 -16.66
C ARG A 90 -47.81 -24.24 -16.05
N MET A 91 -47.18 -25.11 -16.84
CA MET A 91 -46.63 -26.38 -16.32
C MET A 91 -45.24 -26.25 -15.70
N CYS A 92 -44.52 -25.16 -15.95
CA CYS A 92 -43.10 -25.00 -15.55
C CYS A 92 -42.81 -23.85 -14.57
N ARG A 93 -43.82 -23.10 -14.12
CA ARG A 93 -43.62 -21.80 -13.45
C ARG A 93 -42.81 -21.91 -12.14
N GLY A 94 -43.22 -22.80 -11.23
CA GLY A 94 -42.57 -22.95 -9.93
C GLY A 94 -41.12 -23.46 -9.99
N VAL A 95 -40.78 -24.28 -10.99
CA VAL A 95 -39.40 -24.75 -11.18
C VAL A 95 -38.50 -23.61 -11.66
N ARG A 96 -39.01 -22.71 -12.52
CA ARG A 96 -38.24 -21.59 -13.06
C ARG A 96 -37.96 -20.49 -12.04
N ASP A 97 -38.95 -20.14 -11.21
CA ASP A 97 -38.75 -19.11 -10.18
C ASP A 97 -37.67 -19.55 -9.19
N ASN A 98 -37.67 -20.84 -8.81
CA ASN A 98 -36.62 -21.44 -7.97
C ASN A 98 -35.24 -21.45 -8.64
N VAL A 99 -35.16 -21.72 -9.94
CA VAL A 99 -33.89 -21.69 -10.69
C VAL A 99 -33.35 -20.28 -10.79
N VAL A 100 -34.19 -19.27 -11.07
CA VAL A 100 -33.77 -17.86 -11.11
C VAL A 100 -33.28 -17.41 -9.74
N GLU A 101 -33.97 -17.77 -8.66
CA GLU A 101 -33.54 -17.44 -7.30
C GLU A 101 -32.21 -18.13 -6.95
N HIS A 102 -32.01 -19.37 -7.40
CA HIS A 102 -30.73 -20.06 -7.23
C HIS A 102 -29.59 -19.36 -7.99
N VAL A 103 -29.81 -18.96 -9.26
CA VAL A 103 -28.84 -18.20 -10.06
C VAL A 103 -28.51 -16.87 -9.39
N LYS A 104 -29.52 -16.15 -8.91
CA LYS A 104 -29.36 -14.88 -8.17
C LYS A 104 -28.48 -15.07 -6.95
N LYS A 105 -28.81 -16.06 -6.11
CA LYS A 105 -28.08 -16.35 -4.87
C LYS A 105 -26.63 -16.72 -5.15
N SER A 106 -26.40 -17.67 -6.06
CA SER A 106 -25.05 -18.14 -6.41
C SER A 106 -24.16 -17.00 -6.93
N ASN A 107 -24.66 -16.19 -7.87
CA ASN A 107 -23.87 -15.07 -8.42
C ASN A 107 -23.67 -13.95 -7.39
N THR A 108 -24.63 -13.74 -6.48
CA THR A 108 -24.49 -12.77 -5.38
C THR A 108 -23.39 -13.20 -4.41
N GLU A 109 -23.37 -14.47 -4.02
CA GLU A 109 -22.34 -15.04 -3.15
C GLU A 109 -20.96 -14.97 -3.81
N GLU A 110 -20.86 -15.34 -5.10
CA GLU A 110 -19.62 -15.23 -5.88
C GLU A 110 -19.14 -13.78 -5.98
N LEU A 111 -20.06 -12.82 -6.22
CA LEU A 111 -19.75 -11.39 -6.29
C LEU A 111 -19.12 -10.89 -4.99
N VAL A 112 -19.79 -11.19 -3.87
CA VAL A 112 -19.33 -10.75 -2.54
C VAL A 112 -17.98 -11.38 -2.22
N GLN A 113 -17.82 -12.67 -2.47
CA GLN A 113 -16.55 -13.37 -2.22
C GLN A 113 -15.41 -12.79 -3.07
N CYS A 114 -15.63 -12.62 -4.36
CA CYS A 114 -14.61 -12.12 -5.28
C CYS A 114 -14.19 -10.68 -4.92
N ILE A 115 -15.15 -9.78 -4.66
CA ILE A 115 -14.84 -8.39 -4.31
C ILE A 115 -14.14 -8.30 -2.95
N ASN A 116 -14.61 -9.03 -1.93
CA ASN A 116 -13.97 -9.02 -0.62
C ASN A 116 -12.54 -9.58 -0.68
N GLN A 117 -12.31 -10.63 -1.47
CA GLN A 117 -10.98 -11.19 -1.66
C GLN A 117 -10.04 -10.16 -2.31
N GLN A 118 -10.46 -9.54 -3.41
CA GLN A 118 -9.65 -8.52 -4.08
C GLN A 118 -9.38 -7.32 -3.17
N GLY A 119 -10.39 -6.83 -2.43
CA GLY A 119 -10.21 -5.74 -1.47
C GLY A 119 -9.21 -6.07 -0.38
N ASN A 120 -9.32 -7.26 0.23
CA ASN A 120 -8.38 -7.72 1.27
C ASN A 120 -6.96 -7.87 0.73
N ASP A 121 -6.79 -8.48 -0.44
CA ASP A 121 -5.47 -8.67 -1.07
C ASP A 121 -4.81 -7.33 -1.38
N SER A 122 -5.60 -6.34 -1.82
CA SER A 122 -5.14 -4.97 -2.07
C SER A 122 -4.60 -4.28 -0.81
N VAL A 123 -5.37 -4.33 0.29
CA VAL A 123 -4.99 -3.72 1.58
C VAL A 123 -3.77 -4.42 2.17
N ASN A 124 -3.71 -5.75 2.07
CA ASN A 124 -2.55 -6.53 2.52
C ASN A 124 -1.28 -6.18 1.74
N LEU A 125 -1.39 -5.99 0.42
CA LEU A 125 -0.26 -5.59 -0.41
C LEU A 125 0.27 -4.21 -0.01
N LEU A 126 -0.60 -3.21 0.15
CA LEU A 126 -0.20 -1.88 0.60
C LEU A 126 0.46 -1.91 1.99
N SER A 127 -0.12 -2.66 2.92
CA SER A 127 0.43 -2.84 4.27
C SER A 127 1.83 -3.45 4.25
N LYS A 128 2.04 -4.47 3.42
CA LYS A 128 3.35 -5.11 3.23
C LYS A 128 4.37 -4.13 2.65
N GLN A 129 4.02 -3.41 1.59
CA GLN A 129 4.93 -2.44 0.95
C GLN A 129 5.32 -1.31 1.90
N LYS A 130 4.36 -0.82 2.70
CA LYS A 130 4.63 0.16 3.75
C LYS A 130 5.65 -0.33 4.78
N LEU A 131 5.50 -1.57 5.25
CA LEU A 131 6.44 -2.16 6.21
C LEU A 131 7.83 -2.34 5.59
N GLU A 132 7.91 -2.83 4.36
CA GLU A 132 9.17 -3.02 3.63
C GLU A 132 9.92 -1.69 3.42
N LEU A 133 9.22 -0.60 3.08
CA LEU A 133 9.84 0.72 2.98
C LEU A 133 10.37 1.18 4.35
N ALA A 134 9.56 1.04 5.41
CA ALA A 134 9.96 1.44 6.74
C ALA A 134 11.22 0.69 7.19
N ASP A 135 11.25 -0.63 7.02
CA ASP A 135 12.40 -1.45 7.34
C ASP A 135 13.62 -1.05 6.53
N HIS A 136 13.48 -0.86 5.21
CA HIS A 136 14.58 -0.46 4.35
C HIS A 136 15.20 0.88 4.79
N VAL A 137 14.38 1.90 5.00
CA VAL A 137 14.84 3.25 5.34
C VAL A 137 15.45 3.29 6.75
N TRP A 138 14.79 2.70 7.75
CA TRP A 138 15.28 2.73 9.12
C TRP A 138 16.53 1.87 9.32
N ASN A 139 16.66 0.73 8.62
CA ASN A 139 17.90 -0.05 8.64
C ASN A 139 19.06 0.73 8.02
N ALA A 140 18.81 1.49 6.96
CA ALA A 140 19.83 2.31 6.33
C ALA A 140 20.35 3.41 7.29
N ILE A 141 19.47 4.02 8.10
CA ILE A 141 19.85 5.00 9.13
C ILE A 141 20.60 4.34 10.29
N ALA A 142 20.11 3.18 10.75
CA ALA A 142 20.75 2.42 11.81
C ALA A 142 22.17 1.97 11.43
N GLU A 143 22.47 1.79 10.14
CA GLU A 143 23.82 1.52 9.69
C GLU A 143 24.74 2.73 9.85
N GLU A 144 24.28 3.95 9.52
CA GLU A 144 25.07 5.16 9.75
C GLU A 144 25.34 5.41 11.24
N GLU A 145 24.39 5.06 12.11
CA GLU A 145 24.58 5.07 13.56
C GLU A 145 25.74 4.18 14.00
N LYS A 146 25.83 2.97 13.44
CA LYS A 146 26.96 2.07 13.72
C LYS A 146 28.25 2.67 13.20
N GLN A 147 28.25 3.27 12.01
CA GLN A 147 29.46 3.89 11.45
C GLN A 147 29.98 5.04 12.32
N ILE A 148 29.11 5.86 12.90
CA ILE A 148 29.50 6.89 13.89
C ILE A 148 30.19 6.24 15.10
N ILE A 149 29.67 5.14 15.63
CA ILE A 149 30.26 4.42 16.77
C ILE A 149 31.63 3.83 16.39
N LEU A 150 31.72 3.21 15.21
CA LEU A 150 32.94 2.56 14.71
C LEU A 150 34.07 3.55 14.40
N CYS A 151 33.75 4.79 14.01
CA CYS A 151 34.76 5.82 13.75
C CYS A 151 35.58 6.20 14.99
N GLY A 152 35.10 5.91 16.20
CA GLY A 152 35.86 6.09 17.44
C GLY A 152 36.34 7.53 17.65
N GLN A 153 37.63 7.79 17.40
CA GLN A 153 38.27 9.12 17.52
C GLN A 153 38.90 9.62 16.21
N SER A 154 38.61 8.97 15.07
CA SER A 154 39.22 9.31 13.77
C SER A 154 38.45 10.44 13.09
N GLU A 155 39.04 11.62 13.00
CA GLU A 155 38.47 12.82 12.37
C GLU A 155 38.14 12.59 10.89
N GLN A 156 39.08 12.01 10.12
CA GLN A 156 38.86 11.65 8.72
C GLN A 156 37.74 10.61 8.51
N CYS A 157 37.46 9.78 9.52
CA CYS A 157 36.34 8.85 9.47
C CYS A 157 35.01 9.59 9.67
N PHE A 158 34.95 10.50 10.66
CA PHE A 158 33.77 11.33 10.90
C PHE A 158 33.44 12.24 9.72
N ASP A 159 34.43 12.85 9.06
CA ASP A 159 34.20 13.66 7.86
C ASP A 159 33.50 12.87 6.74
N ARG A 160 33.91 11.61 6.55
CA ARG A 160 33.27 10.71 5.57
C ARG A 160 31.86 10.35 5.98
N VAL A 161 31.64 9.98 7.24
CA VAL A 161 30.30 9.63 7.75
C VAL A 161 29.35 10.82 7.67
N ILE A 162 29.82 12.04 7.99
CA ILE A 162 29.05 13.27 7.85
C ILE A 162 28.66 13.53 6.39
N ALA A 163 29.59 13.34 5.46
CA ALA A 163 29.30 13.45 4.03
C ALA A 163 28.25 12.41 3.58
N THR A 164 28.42 11.14 3.99
CA THR A 164 27.46 10.08 3.69
C THR A 164 26.07 10.38 4.25
N ILE A 165 25.96 10.84 5.51
CA ILE A 165 24.67 11.22 6.10
C ILE A 165 24.01 12.35 5.31
N LYS A 166 24.77 13.35 4.85
CA LYS A 166 24.23 14.46 4.02
C LYS A 166 23.68 13.95 2.70
N ASP A 167 24.40 13.08 2.00
CA ASP A 167 23.93 12.47 0.75
C ASP A 167 22.66 11.63 1.00
N LYS A 168 22.62 10.91 2.13
CA LYS A 168 21.50 10.05 2.51
C LYS A 168 20.22 10.81 2.83
N ILE A 169 20.30 12.06 3.30
CA ILE A 169 19.11 12.92 3.47
C ILE A 169 18.39 13.11 2.13
N THR A 170 19.15 13.40 1.06
CA THR A 170 18.57 13.56 -0.29
C THR A 170 18.11 12.23 -0.86
N GLU A 171 18.88 11.16 -0.68
CA GLU A 171 18.53 9.82 -1.15
C GLU A 171 17.23 9.30 -0.51
N VAL A 172 17.09 9.40 0.81
CA VAL A 172 15.90 8.93 1.54
C VAL A 172 14.64 9.65 1.06
N ALA A 173 14.73 10.94 0.73
CA ALA A 173 13.60 11.68 0.18
C ALA A 173 13.12 11.05 -1.15
N HIS A 174 14.05 10.80 -2.07
CA HIS A 174 13.75 10.20 -3.36
C HIS A 174 13.22 8.77 -3.24
N VAL A 175 13.85 7.95 -2.39
CA VAL A 175 13.41 6.56 -2.16
C VAL A 175 11.98 6.51 -1.64
N ILE A 176 11.63 7.37 -0.67
CA ILE A 176 10.26 7.43 -0.14
C ILE A 176 9.28 7.90 -1.21
N GLU A 177 9.61 8.97 -1.96
CA GLU A 177 8.73 9.51 -3.01
C GLU A 177 8.47 8.52 -4.14
N ASP A 178 9.51 7.83 -4.61
CA ASP A 178 9.40 6.86 -5.70
C ASP A 178 8.62 5.62 -5.26
N ASP A 179 8.81 5.17 -4.03
CA ASP A 179 8.06 4.06 -3.47
C ASP A 179 6.57 4.38 -3.29
N VAL A 180 6.23 5.63 -2.90
CA VAL A 180 4.84 6.10 -2.87
C VAL A 180 4.22 6.09 -4.27
N LYS A 181 4.93 6.57 -5.30
CA LYS A 181 4.43 6.53 -6.70
C LYS A 181 4.19 5.10 -7.19
N ILE A 182 5.08 4.17 -6.85
CA ILE A 182 4.91 2.75 -7.17
C ILE A 182 3.63 2.20 -6.53
N ARG A 183 3.40 2.53 -5.26
CA ARG A 183 2.17 2.16 -4.54
C ARG A 183 0.91 2.77 -5.15
N GLU A 184 0.94 4.04 -5.55
CA GLU A 184 -0.17 4.67 -6.27
C GLU A 184 -0.51 3.92 -7.56
N HIS A 185 0.51 3.53 -8.33
CA HIS A 185 0.31 2.73 -9.53
C HIS A 185 -0.31 1.36 -9.21
N HIS A 186 0.21 0.66 -8.20
CA HIS A 186 -0.36 -0.61 -7.76
C HIS A 186 -1.81 -0.47 -7.30
N LYS A 187 -2.15 0.60 -6.57
CA LYS A 187 -3.52 0.92 -6.18
C LYS A 187 -4.43 1.01 -7.41
N GLU A 188 -4.05 1.71 -8.47
CA GLU A 188 -4.86 1.77 -9.70
C GLU A 188 -5.08 0.39 -10.34
N VAL A 189 -4.05 -0.47 -10.35
CA VAL A 189 -4.18 -1.86 -10.81
C VAL A 189 -5.18 -2.65 -9.96
N GLN A 190 -5.09 -2.52 -8.63
CA GLN A 190 -6.02 -3.18 -7.70
C GLN A 190 -7.47 -2.70 -7.88
N LEU A 191 -7.68 -1.39 -8.04
CA LEU A 191 -8.99 -0.81 -8.34
C LEU A 191 -9.58 -1.37 -9.64
N HIS A 192 -8.74 -1.57 -10.66
CA HIS A 192 -9.15 -2.19 -11.91
C HIS A 192 -9.55 -3.67 -11.73
N GLN A 193 -8.81 -4.43 -10.91
CA GLN A 193 -9.11 -5.83 -10.62
C GLN A 193 -10.46 -5.99 -9.88
N ILE A 194 -10.74 -5.14 -8.88
CA ILE A 194 -12.02 -5.11 -8.17
C ILE A 194 -13.19 -4.90 -9.13
N LYS A 195 -13.07 -3.88 -10.01
CA LYS A 195 -14.10 -3.57 -11.01
C LYS A 195 -14.30 -4.72 -11.99
N THR A 196 -13.21 -5.29 -12.50
CA THR A 196 -13.24 -6.39 -13.47
C THR A 196 -13.90 -7.64 -12.89
N CYS A 197 -13.56 -7.98 -11.64
CA CYS A 197 -14.21 -9.04 -10.87
C CYS A 197 -15.73 -8.85 -10.83
N ALA A 198 -16.20 -7.65 -10.46
CA ALA A 198 -17.62 -7.34 -10.42
C ALA A 198 -18.29 -7.48 -11.80
N SER A 199 -17.70 -6.86 -12.84
CA SER A 199 -18.22 -6.91 -14.21
C SER A 199 -18.37 -8.32 -14.75
N ARG A 200 -17.37 -9.19 -14.52
CA ARG A 200 -17.40 -10.59 -14.96
C ARG A 200 -18.58 -11.36 -14.36
N ILE A 201 -18.87 -11.15 -13.08
CA ILE A 201 -19.95 -11.87 -12.39
C ILE A 201 -21.32 -11.34 -12.83
N ILE A 202 -21.44 -10.03 -13.06
CA ILE A 202 -22.63 -9.41 -13.64
C ILE A 202 -22.91 -9.98 -15.05
N GLU A 203 -21.88 -10.16 -15.87
CA GLU A 203 -21.97 -10.78 -17.20
C GLU A 203 -22.36 -12.27 -17.10
N ASN A 204 -21.70 -13.02 -16.21
CA ASN A 204 -22.01 -14.43 -15.97
C ASN A 204 -23.45 -14.65 -15.51
N THR A 205 -24.00 -13.71 -14.73
CA THR A 205 -25.41 -13.74 -14.31
C THR A 205 -26.33 -13.69 -15.52
N GLU A 206 -26.05 -12.81 -16.49
CA GLU A 206 -26.85 -12.72 -17.73
C GLU A 206 -26.75 -13.99 -18.57
N ASN A 207 -25.54 -14.52 -18.72
CA ASN A 207 -25.31 -15.78 -19.44
C ASN A 207 -26.05 -16.95 -18.77
N SER A 208 -26.02 -17.02 -17.44
CA SER A 208 -26.70 -18.05 -16.65
C SER A 208 -28.22 -17.95 -16.73
N LEU A 209 -28.77 -16.72 -16.78
CA LEU A 209 -30.21 -16.52 -16.97
C LEU A 209 -30.64 -16.91 -18.39
N ASN A 210 -29.85 -16.55 -19.40
CA ASN A 210 -30.15 -16.86 -20.80
C ASN A 210 -30.07 -18.35 -21.14
N SER A 211 -29.32 -19.14 -20.37
CA SER A 211 -29.24 -20.60 -20.53
C SER A 211 -30.36 -21.37 -19.84
N ILE A 212 -31.23 -20.70 -19.06
CA ILE A 212 -32.40 -21.36 -18.46
C ILE A 212 -33.35 -21.75 -19.59
N ASP A 213 -33.50 -23.07 -19.78
CA ASP A 213 -34.34 -23.62 -20.83
C ASP A 213 -35.77 -23.08 -20.79
N THR A 214 -36.24 -22.69 -21.97
CA THR A 214 -37.61 -22.24 -22.16
C THR A 214 -38.57 -23.44 -22.27
N CYS A 215 -38.52 -24.41 -21.35
CA CYS A 215 -39.32 -25.65 -21.37
C CYS A 215 -39.37 -26.35 -22.72
N SER A 216 -38.46 -27.30 -22.87
CA SER A 216 -38.53 -28.38 -23.84
C SER A 216 -39.70 -29.30 -23.46
N TYR A 217 -40.58 -29.56 -24.42
CA TYR A 217 -41.68 -30.53 -24.29
C TYR A 217 -41.16 -31.96 -24.22
#